data_AF-A0A3N5MDI8-F1
#
_entry.id   AF-A0A3N5MDI8-F1
#
_cell.length_a   1.000
_cell.length_b   1.000
_cell.length_c   1.000
_cell.angle_alpha   90.00
_cell.angle_beta   90.00
_cell.angle_gamma   90.00
#
_symmetry.space_group_name_H-M   'P 1'
#
loop_
_entity.id
_entity.type
_entity.pdbx_description
1 polymer ?
#
loop_
_entity_poly.entity_id
_entity_poly.type
_entity_poly.pdbx_seq_one_letter_code
_entity_poly.pdbx_strand_id
1 'polypeptide(L)' 'MDTLQHLMTGLAAAMSWQNLTFALIGCILGTLIGVLPGLGPAAGTAILIPLTFRLDPT' A
#
# COMPACT_ATOMS: atom_id res chain seq x y z
N MET A 1 -16.99 21.87 8.83
CA MET A 1 -15.69 22.37 8.33
C MET A 1 -14.53 21.48 8.76
N ASP A 2 -14.72 20.65 9.79
CA ASP A 2 -13.73 19.72 10.34
C ASP A 2 -13.47 18.49 9.44
N THR A 3 -14.48 18.00 8.74
CA THR A 3 -14.33 16.84 7.82
C THR A 3 -13.38 17.14 6.67
N LEU A 4 -13.47 18.34 6.09
CA LEU A 4 -12.58 18.79 5.02
C LEU A 4 -11.14 18.94 5.55
N GLN A 5 -10.99 19.41 6.79
CA GLN A 5 -9.70 19.46 7.46
C GLN A 5 -9.11 18.06 7.67
N HIS A 6 -9.89 17.09 8.16
CA HIS A 6 -9.44 15.69 8.31
C HIS A 6 -9.00 15.06 6.98
N LEU A 7 -9.74 15.30 5.89
CA LEU A 7 -9.36 14.82 4.56
C LEU A 7 -8.05 15.45 4.09
N MET A 8 -7.87 16.76 4.29
CA MET A 8 -6.62 17.45 3.96
C MET A 8 -5.44 16.91 4.77
N THR A 9 -5.62 16.61 6.06
CA THR A 9 -4.56 16.04 6.90
C THR A 9 -4.16 14.64 6.43
N GLY A 10 -5.14 13.79 6.09
CA GLY A 10 -4.87 12.45 5.56
C GLY A 10 -4.18 12.49 4.19
N LEU A 11 -4.59 13.41 3.31
CA LEU A 11 -3.95 13.61 2.00
C LEU A 11 -2.51 14.10 2.15
N ALA A 12 -2.26 15.01 3.10
CA ALA A 12 -0.92 15.50 3.40
C ALA A 12 0.01 14.38 3.90
N ALA A 13 -0.50 13.48 4.75
CA ALA A 13 0.22 12.29 5.18
C ALA A 13 0.48 11.33 4.01
N ALA A 14 -0.50 11.08 3.15
CA ALA A 14 -0.37 10.21 1.98
C ALA A 14 0.66 10.75 0.96
N MET A 15 0.75 12.07 0.78
CA MET A 15 1.75 12.73 -0.06
C MET A 15 3.15 12.80 0.57
N SER A 16 3.35 12.30 1.80
CA SER A 16 4.68 12.28 2.40
C SER A 16 5.63 11.39 1.60
N TRP A 17 6.90 11.78 1.54
CA TRP A 17 7.93 11.05 0.80
C TRP A 17 8.08 9.60 1.28
N GLN A 18 7.97 9.37 2.59
CA GLN A 18 8.00 8.04 3.18
C GLN A 18 6.88 7.15 2.61
N ASN A 19 5.64 7.66 2.60
CA ASN A 19 4.48 6.88 2.16
C ASN A 19 4.50 6.63 0.64
N LEU A 20 4.96 7.60 -0.14
CA LEU A 20 5.12 7.44 -1.60
C LEU A 20 6.18 6.39 -1.94
N THR A 21 7.32 6.37 -1.24
CA THR A 21 8.36 5.36 -1.48
C THR A 21 7.88 3.95 -1.11
N PHE A 22 7.18 3.78 0.02
CA PHE A 22 6.55 2.50 0.37
C PHE A 22 5.50 2.08 -0.66
N ALA A 23 4.66 3.01 -1.13
CA ALA A 23 3.66 2.74 -2.17
C ALA A 23 4.32 2.31 -3.49
N LEU A 24 5.40 2.95 -3.90
CA LEU A 24 6.17 2.59 -5.09
C LEU A 24 6.74 1.18 -4.97
N ILE A 25 7.39 0.87 -3.85
CA ILE A 25 7.96 -0.47 -3.57
C ILE A 25 6.84 -1.52 -3.57
N GLY A 26 5.72 -1.24 -2.90
CA GLY A 26 4.56 -2.13 -2.87
C GLY A 26 3.96 -2.37 -4.26
N CYS A 27 3.90 -1.34 -5.11
CA CYS A 27 3.42 -1.46 -6.48
C CYS A 27 4.36 -2.32 -7.35
N ILE A 28 5.68 -2.14 -7.22
CA ILE A 28 6.68 -2.95 -7.92
C ILE A 28 6.58 -4.41 -7.48
N LEU A 29 6.55 -4.67 -6.17
CA LEU A 29 6.42 -6.02 -5.63
C LEU A 29 5.10 -6.67 -6.06
N GLY A 30 3.98 -5.95 -5.99
CA GLY A 30 2.68 -6.44 -6.44
C GLY A 30 2.66 -6.78 -7.93
N THR A 31 3.30 -5.96 -8.75
CA THR A 31 3.44 -6.22 -10.20
C THR A 31 4.30 -7.46 -10.45
N LEU A 32 5.44 -7.59 -9.77
CA LEU A 32 6.34 -8.75 -9.88
C LEU A 32 5.65 -10.05 -9.45
N ILE A 33 4.88 -10.02 -8.36
CA ILE A 33 4.11 -11.18 -7.89
C ILE A 33 2.98 -11.50 -8.88
N GLY A 34 2.31 -10.47 -9.41
CA GLY A 34 1.17 -10.64 -10.32
C GLY A 34 1.53 -11.20 -11.70
N VAL A 35 2.76 -11.01 -12.17
CA VAL A 35 3.22 -11.55 -13.46
C VAL A 35 3.76 -12.98 -13.37
N LEU A 36 3.85 -13.57 -12.17
CA LEU A 36 4.34 -14.94 -12.01
C LEU A 36 3.35 -15.96 -12.61
N PRO A 37 3.77 -16.83 -13.55
CA PRO A 37 2.90 -17.79 -14.18
C PRO A 37 2.40 -18.83 -13.16
N GLY A 38 1.10 -19.07 -13.12
CA GLY A 38 0.46 -20.03 -12.20
C GLY A 38 0.10 -19.48 -10.81
N LEU A 39 0.52 -18.25 -10.48
CA LEU A 39 0.17 -17.56 -9.23
C LEU A 39 -0.81 -16.43 -9.54
N GLY A 40 -2.11 -16.71 -9.54
CA GLY A 40 -3.12 -15.69 -9.82
C GLY A 40 -3.08 -14.52 -8.81
N PRO A 41 -3.79 -13.41 -9.09
CA PRO A 41 -3.86 -12.25 -8.19
C PRO A 41 -4.26 -12.62 -6.74
N ALA A 42 -5.06 -13.67 -6.58
CA ALA A 42 -5.52 -14.20 -5.29
C ALA A 42 -4.39 -14.71 -4.38
N ALA A 43 -3.31 -15.27 -4.94
CA ALA A 43 -2.19 -15.75 -4.12
C ALA A 43 -1.24 -14.61 -3.74
N GLY A 44 -1.11 -13.59 -4.60
CA GLY A 44 -0.43 -12.35 -4.23
C GLY A 44 -1.13 -11.61 -3.09
N THR A 45 -2.46 -11.47 -3.15
CA THR A 45 -3.21 -10.85 -2.04
C THR A 45 -3.14 -11.67 -0.76
N ALA A 46 -3.21 -12.99 -0.83
CA ALA A 46 -3.07 -13.87 0.35
C ALA A 46 -1.72 -13.73 1.05
N ILE A 47 -0.63 -13.49 0.30
CA ILE A 47 0.72 -13.26 0.86
C ILE A 47 0.86 -11.84 1.40
N LEU A 48 0.27 -10.85 0.73
CA LEU A 48 0.42 -9.43 1.10
C LEU A 48 -0.43 -9.03 2.32
N ILE A 49 -1.62 -9.60 2.54
CA ILE A 49 -2.47 -9.30 3.72
C ILE A 49 -1.71 -9.43 5.06
N PRO A 50 -1.06 -10.57 5.38
CA PRO A 50 -0.33 -10.70 6.64
C PRO A 50 0.92 -9.82 6.72
N LEU A 51 1.52 -9.45 5.58
CA LEU A 51 2.61 -8.48 5.53
C LEU A 51 2.13 -7.07 5.86
N THR A 52 0.96 -6.66 5.35
CA THR A 52 0.34 -5.36 5.64
C THR A 52 0.00 -5.20 7.12
N PHE A 53 -0.48 -6.26 7.80
CA PHE A 53 -0.77 -6.21 9.24
C PHE A 53 0.47 -6.13 10.14
N ARG A 54 1.67 -6.34 9.60
CA ARG A 54 2.94 -6.24 10.32
C ARG A 54 3.61 -4.88 10.20
N LEU A 55 3.10 -4.01 9.34
CA LEU A 55 3.61 -2.64 9.18
C LEU A 55 2.97 -1.75 10.25
N ASP A 56 3.78 -0.89 10.87
CA ASP A 56 3.30 0.09 11.83
C ASP A 56 2.32 1.07 11.15
N PRO A 57 1.17 1.38 11.76
CA PRO A 57 0.13 2.25 11.20
C PRO A 57 0.49 3.74 11.37
N THR A 58 1.72 4.11 10.98
CA THR A 58 2.22 5.50 11.02
C THR A 58 1.44 6.43 10.12
#